data_AF-A0ABD0MFK9-F1
#
_entry.id   AF-A0ABD0MFK9-F1
#
_cell.length_a   1.000
_cell.length_b   1.000
_cell.length_c   1.000
_cell.angle_alpha   90.00
_cell.angle_beta   90.00
_cell.angle_gamma   90.00
#
_symmetry.space_group_name_H-M   'P 1'
#
loop_
_entity.id
_entity.type
_entity.pdbx_description
1 polymer ?
#
loop_
_entity_poly.entity_id
_entity_poly.type
_entity_poly.pdbx_seq_one_letter_code
_entity_poly.pdbx_strand_id
1 'polypeptide(L)' 'MDNRIKGIISYRQVTSGGLLLTASNNINQYFPNLNFTASWLFIATWDKVPYYSNLQS' A
#
# COMPACT_ATOMS: atom_id res chain seq x y z
N MET A 1 3.77 -14.28 4.60
CA MET A 1 2.99 -14.42 3.36
C MET A 1 3.83 -15.24 2.39
N ASP A 2 3.45 -16.49 2.12
CA ASP A 2 4.13 -17.32 1.12
C ASP A 2 3.32 -17.25 -0.18
N ASN A 3 3.91 -16.64 -1.20
CA ASN A 3 3.32 -16.47 -2.52
C ASN A 3 3.94 -17.42 -3.57
N ARG A 4 4.70 -18.44 -3.15
CA ARG A 4 5.33 -19.41 -4.07
C ARG A 4 4.33 -20.36 -4.72
N ILE A 5 3.12 -20.49 -4.15
CA ILE A 5 2.12 -21.49 -4.55
C ILE A 5 0.93 -20.85 -5.29
N LYS A 6 0.48 -19.64 -4.91
CA LYS A 6 -0.70 -18.97 -5.51
C LYS A 6 -0.72 -17.46 -5.21
N GLY A 7 -1.41 -16.70 -6.07
CA GLY A 7 -1.64 -15.27 -5.90
C GLY A 7 -0.60 -14.39 -6.62
N ILE A 8 -0.91 -13.11 -6.75
CA ILE A 8 -0.05 -12.11 -7.40
C ILE A 8 0.30 -11.04 -6.36
N ILE A 9 1.61 -10.80 -6.19
CA ILE A 9 2.10 -9.61 -5.53
C ILE A 9 2.62 -8.68 -6.62
N SER A 10 2.02 -7.51 -6.75
CA SER A 10 2.52 -6.46 -7.64
C SER A 10 2.89 -5.23 -6.81
N TYR A 11 3.81 -4.44 -7.36
CA TYR A 11 4.16 -3.15 -6.78
C TYR A 11 4.20 -2.09 -7.86
N ARG A 12 3.94 -0.84 -7.45
CA ARG A 12 4.22 0.33 -8.26
C ARG A 12 4.74 1.47 -7.40
N GLN A 13 5.60 2.25 -8.02
CA GLN A 13 6.21 3.44 -7.47
C GLN A 13 5.57 4.67 -8.12
N VAL A 14 5.17 5.67 -7.34
CA VAL A 14 4.57 6.90 -7.88
C VAL A 14 5.38 8.10 -7.41
N THR A 15 6.08 8.74 -8.34
CA THR A 15 6.91 9.94 -8.10
C THR A 15 6.27 11.22 -8.65
N SER A 16 5.21 11.12 -9.45
CA SER A 16 4.56 12.28 -10.07
C SER A 16 3.10 11.98 -10.42
N GLY A 17 2.32 13.05 -10.64
CA GLY A 17 0.92 12.97 -11.05
C GLY A 17 -0.08 13.09 -9.89
N GLY A 18 -1.38 13.08 -10.24
CA GLY A 18 -2.47 13.40 -9.31
C GLY A 18 -2.58 12.48 -8.09
N LEU A 19 -2.01 11.27 -8.16
CA LEU A 19 -2.06 10.31 -7.06
C LEU A 19 -1.33 10.81 -5.79
N LEU A 20 -0.24 11.58 -5.95
CA LEU A 20 0.48 12.18 -4.81
C LEU A 20 -0.36 13.23 -4.10
N LEU A 21 -1.07 14.06 -4.87
CA LEU A 21 -1.98 15.07 -4.33
C LEU A 21 -3.14 14.39 -3.59
N THR A 22 -3.76 13.37 -4.19
CA THR A 22 -4.83 12.62 -3.55
C THR A 22 -4.38 11.97 -2.25
N ALA A 23 -3.21 11.32 -2.24
CA ALA A 23 -2.68 10.70 -1.03
C ALA A 23 -2.38 11.75 0.06
N SER A 24 -1.80 12.89 -0.32
CA SER A 24 -1.52 14.00 0.61
C SER A 24 -2.79 14.50 1.27
N ASN A 25 -3.83 14.77 0.46
CA ASN A 25 -5.12 15.24 0.95
C ASN A 25 -5.81 14.23 1.87
N ASN A 26 -5.77 12.94 1.51
CA ASN A 26 -6.35 11.89 2.34
C ASN A 26 -5.65 11.82 3.71
N ILE A 27 -4.32 11.81 3.74
CA ILE A 27 -3.58 11.78 5.02
C ILE A 27 -3.89 13.02 5.86
N ASN A 28 -3.89 14.22 5.27
CA ASN A 28 -4.22 15.45 6.01
C ASN A 28 -5.69 15.47 6.49
N GLN A 29 -6.62 14.81 5.77
CA GLN A 29 -8.01 14.68 6.21
C GLN A 29 -8.14 13.81 7.46
N TYR A 30 -7.43 12.68 7.52
CA TYR A 30 -7.46 11.78 8.69
C TYR A 30 -6.59 12.28 9.85
N PHE A 31 -5.56 13.09 9.56
CA PHE A 31 -4.61 13.62 10.52
C PHE A 31 -4.50 15.15 10.39
N PRO A 32 -5.52 15.93 10.82
CA PRO A 32 -5.60 17.37 10.55
C PRO A 32 -4.51 18.22 11.22
N ASN A 33 -3.82 17.67 12.23
CA ASN A 33 -2.70 18.34 12.90
C ASN A 33 -1.34 18.05 12.24
N LEU A 34 -1.32 17.25 11.17
CA LEU A 34 -0.13 16.93 10.40
C LEU A 34 -0.13 17.74 9.10
N ASN A 35 0.95 18.48 8.85
CA ASN A 35 1.18 19.09 7.54
C ASN A 35 1.97 18.12 6.66
N PHE A 36 1.27 17.17 6.05
CA PHE A 36 1.88 16.15 5.21
C PHE A 36 1.84 16.51 3.72
N THR A 37 2.91 16.18 3.01
CA THR A 37 3.01 16.25 1.54
C THR A 37 3.77 15.03 1.06
N ALA A 38 3.14 14.25 0.18
CA ALA A 38 3.75 13.05 -0.39
C ALA A 38 4.72 13.42 -1.52
N SER A 39 6.01 13.10 -1.34
CA SER A 39 7.02 13.20 -2.40
C SER A 39 7.04 11.95 -3.29
N TRP A 40 6.62 10.81 -2.74
CA TRP A 40 6.60 9.52 -3.42
C TRP A 40 5.69 8.52 -2.71
N LEU A 41 5.15 7.55 -3.45
CA LEU A 41 4.37 6.44 -2.89
C LEU A 41 4.92 5.08 -3.35
N PHE A 42 5.04 4.16 -2.38
CA PHE A 42 5.15 2.72 -2.64
C PHE A 42 3.77 2.07 -2.48
N ILE A 43 3.26 1.45 -3.53
CA ILE A 43 1.97 0.75 -3.47
C ILE A 43 2.25 -0.71 -3.76
N ALA A 44 2.02 -1.55 -2.76
CA ALA A 44 2.03 -3.01 -2.90
C ALA A 44 0.60 -3.53 -2.93
N THR A 45 0.32 -4.47 -3.82
CA THR A 45 -1.01 -5.08 -3.97
C THR A 45 -0.85 -6.60 -3.93
N TRP A 46 -1.63 -7.23 -3.07
CA TRP A 46 -1.69 -8.69 -2.91
C TRP A 46 -3.05 -9.16 -3.41
N ASP A 47 -3.10 -9.80 -4.58
CA ASP A 47 -4.30 -10.44 -5.11
C ASP A 47 -4.24 -11.95 -4.86
N LYS A 48 -5.25 -12.49 -4.16
CA LYS A 48 -5.41 -13.93 -3.89
C LYS A 48 -4.17 -14.59 -3.25
N VAL A 49 -3.36 -13.82 -2.53
CA VAL A 49 -2.23 -14.35 -1.77
C VAL A 49 -2.77 -15.03 -0.51
N PRO A 50 -2.50 -16.32 -0.30
CA PRO A 50 -3.01 -17.02 0.86
C PRO A 50 -2.45 -16.43 2.16
N TYR A 51 -3.32 -16.26 3.15
CA TYR A 51 -2.90 -15.90 4.50
C TYR A 51 -2.26 -17.14 5.14
N TYR A 52 -0.98 -17.05 5.50
CA TYR A 52 -0.31 -18.11 6.26
C TYR A 52 -0.61 -17.88 7.74
N SER A 53 -1.74 -18.41 8.21
CA SER A 53 -1.95 -18.61 9.65
C SER A 53 -1.18 -19.86 10.05
N ASN A 54 -0.29 -19.76 11.04
CA ASN A 54 0.38 -20.90 11.62
C ASN A 54 -0.68 -21.90 12.12
N LEU A 55 -0.95 -22.96 11.37
CA LEU A 55 -1.61 -24.15 11.91
C LEU A 55 -0.56 -24.91 12.71
N GLN A 56 -0.26 -24.43 13.92
CA GLN A 56 0.23 -25.32 14.96
C GLN A 56 -1.00 -26.00 15.55
N SER A 57 -1.28 -27.21 15.05
CA SER A 57 -1.98 -28.23 15.82
C SER A 57 -1.03 -28.85 16.83
#